data_AF-A0A518VBG7-F1
#
_entry.id   AF-A0A518VBG7-F1
#
_cell.length_a   1.000
_cell.length_b   1.000
_cell.length_c   1.000
_cell.angle_alpha   90.00
_cell.angle_beta   90.00
_cell.angle_gamma   90.00
#
_symmetry.space_group_name_H-M   'P 1'
#
loop_
_entity.id
_entity.type
_entity.pdbx_description
1 polymer ?
#
loop_
_entity_poly.entity_id
_entity_poly.type
_entity_poly.pdbx_seq_one_letter_code
_entity_poly.pdbx_strand_id
1 'polypeptide(L)'
;MAKYRKKPVIIDAEQLTVEMCQKNAGLPNPFRVGHRTRYINYHTDCAVIETLEGKMRAEIGDWIITGIKGEKYPCKPDIFEATYELVE
;
A
#
# COMPACT_ATOMS: atom_id res chain seq x y z
N MET A 1 -2.76 -3.75 -36.72
CA MET A 1 -3.03 -3.22 -35.37
C MET A 1 -1.77 -3.36 -34.54
N ALA A 2 -1.38 -2.34 -33.78
CA ALA A 2 -0.18 -2.42 -32.94
C ALA A 2 -0.50 -3.15 -31.63
N LYS A 3 0.39 -4.05 -31.21
CA LYS A 3 0.33 -4.75 -29.91
C LYS A 3 1.37 -4.15 -28.97
N TYR A 4 1.03 -4.00 -27.70
CA TYR A 4 1.90 -3.42 -26.68
C TYR A 4 1.97 -4.36 -25.47
N ARG A 5 3.11 -4.36 -24.76
CA ARG A 5 3.29 -5.01 -23.46
C ARG A 5 3.44 -3.96 -22.38
N LYS A 6 2.95 -4.23 -21.17
CA LYS A 6 3.21 -3.38 -20.00
C LYS A 6 4.71 -3.41 -19.70
N LYS A 7 5.29 -2.28 -19.31
CA LYS A 7 6.68 -2.24 -18.83
C LYS A 7 6.76 -2.99 -17.50
N PRO A 8 7.81 -3.77 -17.23
CA PRO A 8 8.06 -4.32 -15.90
C PRO A 8 8.26 -3.17 -14.91
N VAL A 9 7.74 -3.31 -13.69
CA VAL A 9 7.79 -2.30 -12.63
C VAL A 9 8.22 -2.99 -11.35
N ILE A 10 9.28 -2.50 -10.72
CA ILE A 10 9.66 -2.85 -9.35
C ILE A 10 8.92 -1.88 -8.42
N ILE A 11 8.41 -2.39 -7.31
CA ILE A 11 7.61 -1.64 -6.33
C ILE A 11 8.18 -1.84 -4.92
N ASP A 12 7.94 -0.88 -4.04
CA ASP A 12 8.07 -1.09 -2.60
C ASP A 12 6.75 -1.62 -2.05
N ALA A 13 6.82 -2.62 -1.18
CA ALA A 13 5.67 -3.10 -0.44
C ALA A 13 6.05 -3.53 0.98
N GLU A 14 5.14 -3.30 1.91
CA GLU A 14 5.32 -3.61 3.33
C GLU A 14 4.10 -4.42 3.80
N GLN A 15 4.32 -5.57 4.44
CA GLN A 15 3.20 -6.32 5.02
C GLN A 15 2.71 -5.63 6.30
N LEU A 16 1.40 -5.38 6.40
CA LEU A 16 0.80 -4.76 7.57
C LEU A 16 0.82 -5.73 8.76
N THR A 17 1.47 -5.34 9.84
CA THR A 17 1.55 -6.15 11.06
C THR A 17 0.81 -5.52 12.23
N VAL A 18 0.43 -6.35 13.21
CA VAL A 18 -0.17 -5.87 14.47
C VAL A 18 0.75 -4.87 15.17
N GLU A 19 2.07 -5.11 15.14
CA GLU A 19 3.05 -4.24 15.77
C GLU A 19 3.07 -2.85 15.13
N MET A 20 3.03 -2.77 13.79
CA MET A 20 2.93 -1.50 13.07
C MET A 20 1.66 -0.75 13.46
N CYS A 21 0.53 -1.45 13.50
CA CYS A 21 -0.76 -0.92 13.93
C CYS A 21 -0.69 -0.34 15.35
N GLN A 22 -0.19 -1.10 16.31
CA GLN A 22 -0.07 -0.68 17.71
C GLN A 22 0.88 0.51 17.89
N LYS A 23 2.03 0.51 17.21
CA LYS A 23 3.03 1.58 17.31
C LYS A 23 2.54 2.89 16.69
N ASN A 24 1.73 2.82 15.64
CA ASN A 24 1.31 3.98 14.87
C ASN A 24 -0.14 4.41 15.13
N ALA A 25 -0.89 3.68 15.97
CA ALA A 25 -2.28 3.98 16.27
C ALA A 25 -2.45 5.40 16.83
N GLY A 26 -3.33 6.18 16.19
CA GLY A 26 -3.59 7.58 16.58
C GLY A 26 -2.49 8.57 16.19
N LEU A 27 -1.41 8.13 15.53
CA LEU A 27 -0.36 9.00 15.01
C LEU A 27 -0.64 9.36 13.54
N PRO A 28 -0.36 10.61 13.12
CA PRO A 28 -0.45 10.97 11.71
C PRO A 28 0.66 10.27 10.92
N ASN A 29 0.28 9.52 9.88
CA ASN A 29 1.24 8.87 8.97
C ASN A 29 1.06 9.43 7.55
N PRO A 30 1.62 10.62 7.26
CA PRO A 30 1.49 11.25 5.96
C PRO A 30 2.39 10.60 4.90
N PHE A 31 1.92 10.59 3.66
CA PHE A 31 2.72 10.28 2.47
C PHE A 31 2.36 11.25 1.34
N ARG A 32 3.30 11.44 0.40
CA ARG A 32 3.11 12.36 -0.73
C ARG A 32 2.68 11.62 -1.99
N VAL A 33 1.67 12.17 -2.66
CA VAL A 33 1.28 11.77 -4.02
C VAL A 33 1.29 13.02 -4.88
N GLY A 34 2.38 13.21 -5.63
CA GLY A 34 2.69 14.48 -6.29
C GLY A 34 2.73 15.66 -5.31
N HIS A 35 1.85 16.65 -5.52
CA HIS A 35 1.76 17.84 -4.66
C HIS A 35 0.75 17.71 -3.50
N ARG A 36 0.08 16.56 -3.36
CA ARG A 36 -0.91 16.33 -2.30
C ARG A 36 -0.34 15.44 -1.20
N THR A 37 -0.67 15.77 0.05
CA THR A 37 -0.45 14.90 1.20
C THR A 37 -1.68 14.03 1.41
N ARG A 38 -1.47 12.74 1.65
CA ARG A 38 -2.47 11.72 2.00
C ARG A 38 -2.02 10.98 3.25
N TYR A 39 -2.92 10.25 3.88
CA TYR A 39 -2.64 9.61 5.16
C TYR A 39 -2.91 8.11 5.15
N ILE A 40 -2.09 7.39 5.92
CA ILE A 40 -2.46 6.09 6.48
C ILE A 40 -2.91 6.35 7.91
N ASN A 41 -4.10 5.88 8.28
CA ASN A 41 -4.58 5.95 9.64
C ASN A 41 -4.51 4.54 10.22
N TYR A 42 -3.54 4.31 11.10
CA TYR A 42 -3.44 3.04 11.80
C TYR A 42 -4.42 2.99 12.96
N HIS A 43 -5.08 1.85 13.09
CA HIS A 43 -5.88 1.44 14.23
C HIS A 43 -5.24 0.20 14.86
N THR A 44 -5.76 -0.25 16.01
CA THR A 44 -5.21 -1.38 16.75
C THR A 44 -5.17 -2.69 15.95
N ASP A 45 -6.11 -2.87 15.02
CA ASP A 45 -6.35 -4.11 14.26
C ASP A 45 -6.34 -3.93 12.74
N CYS A 46 -6.19 -2.71 12.23
CA CYS A 46 -6.25 -2.43 10.79
C CYS A 46 -5.56 -1.10 10.44
N ALA A 47 -5.46 -0.80 9.16
CA ALA A 47 -5.09 0.52 8.67
C ALA A 47 -6.09 1.02 7.62
N VAL A 48 -6.38 2.32 7.62
CA VAL A 48 -7.19 2.97 6.60
C VAL A 48 -6.31 3.89 5.77
N ILE A 49 -6.14 3.56 4.49
CA ILE A 49 -5.27 4.25 3.55
C ILE A 49 -6.10 5.16 2.66
N GLU A 50 -5.72 6.43 2.55
CA GLU A 50 -6.31 7.35 1.59
C GLU A 50 -5.75 7.12 0.18
N THR A 51 -6.35 6.19 -0.56
CA THR A 51 -5.95 5.83 -1.93
C THR A 51 -6.57 6.74 -2.98
N LEU A 52 -6.10 6.66 -4.23
CA LEU A 52 -6.66 7.44 -5.34
C LEU A 52 -8.16 7.23 -5.57
N GLU A 53 -8.68 6.05 -5.21
CA GLU A 53 -10.07 5.64 -5.37
C GLU A 53 -10.93 5.93 -4.14
N GLY A 54 -10.33 6.42 -3.05
CA GLY A 54 -10.99 6.69 -1.78
C GLY A 54 -10.28 6.02 -0.61
N LYS A 55 -10.93 6.03 0.55
CA LYS A 55 -10.40 5.37 1.75
C LYS A 55 -10.56 3.86 1.61
N MET A 56 -9.47 3.12 1.71
CA MET A 56 -9.47 1.66 1.68
C MET A 56 -8.96 1.12 3.01
N ARG A 57 -9.58 0.04 3.49
CA ARG A 57 -9.18 -0.66 4.72
C ARG A 57 -8.22 -1.80 4.37
N ALA A 58 -7.09 -1.84 5.07
CA ALA A 58 -6.11 -2.91 5.05
C ALA A 58 -6.23 -3.70 6.36
N GLU A 59 -6.34 -5.02 6.26
CA GLU A 59 -6.34 -5.92 7.41
C GLU A 59 -4.91 -6.35 7.73
N ILE A 60 -4.68 -6.82 8.96
CA ILE A 60 -3.38 -7.43 9.32
C ILE A 60 -3.06 -8.56 8.35
N GLY A 61 -1.83 -8.56 7.83
CA GLY A 61 -1.33 -9.48 6.82
C GLY A 61 -1.44 -8.94 5.39
N ASP A 62 -2.32 -7.97 5.11
CA ASP A 62 -2.37 -7.33 3.80
C ASP A 62 -1.07 -6.59 3.50
N TRP A 63 -0.71 -6.49 2.22
CA TRP A 63 0.43 -5.70 1.76
C TRP A 63 0.03 -4.27 1.47
N ILE A 64 0.83 -3.31 1.92
CA ILE A 64 0.72 -1.90 1.55
C ILE A 64 1.72 -1.64 0.43
N ILE A 65 1.24 -1.53 -0.80
CA ILE A 65 2.06 -1.27 -1.99
C ILE A 65 2.24 0.23 -2.18
N THR A 66 3.45 0.67 -2.53
CA THR A 66 3.74 2.02 -3.02
C THR A 66 3.82 2.01 -4.54
N GLY A 67 2.86 2.68 -5.19
CA GLY A 67 2.80 2.87 -6.64
C GLY A 67 3.79 3.89 -7.16
N ILE A 68 3.86 4.00 -8.50
CA ILE A 68 4.89 4.77 -9.22
C ILE A 68 4.85 6.27 -8.88
N LYS A 69 3.68 6.82 -8.51
CA LYS A 69 3.53 8.24 -8.15
C LYS A 69 3.52 8.48 -6.64
N GLY A 70 3.90 7.47 -5.86
CA GLY A 70 3.90 7.47 -4.39
C GLY A 70 2.54 7.18 -3.76
N GLU A 71 1.51 6.85 -4.56
CA GLU A 71 0.23 6.40 -4.04
C GLU A 71 0.39 5.09 -3.27
N LYS A 72 -0.26 4.98 -2.11
CA LYS A 72 -0.29 3.75 -1.32
C LYS A 72 -1.66 3.10 -1.40
N TYR A 73 -1.72 1.78 -1.49
CA TYR A 73 -2.96 1.01 -1.51
C TYR A 73 -2.76 -0.41 -0.95
N PRO A 74 -3.80 -1.02 -0.36
CA PRO A 74 -3.71 -2.37 0.15
C PRO A 74 -3.81 -3.42 -0.97
N CYS A 75 -3.14 -4.54 -0.78
CA CYS A 75 -3.19 -5.72 -1.63
C CYS A 75 -3.32 -6.97 -0.76
N LYS A 76 -4.19 -7.90 -1.13
CA LYS A 76 -4.38 -9.12 -0.35
C LYS A 76 -3.15 -10.05 -0.48
N PRO A 77 -2.79 -10.81 0.56
CA PRO A 77 -1.57 -11.64 0.56
C PRO A 77 -1.52 -12.60 -0.62
N ASP A 78 -2.63 -13.30 -0.88
CA ASP A 78 -2.76 -14.28 -1.96
C ASP A 78 -2.61 -13.63 -3.34
N ILE A 79 -3.14 -12.42 -3.52
CA ILE A 79 -2.97 -11.65 -4.75
C ILE A 79 -1.52 -11.18 -4.89
N PHE A 80 -0.92 -10.70 -3.81
CA PHE A 80 0.45 -10.20 -3.82
C PHE A 80 1.43 -11.31 -4.20
N GLU A 81 1.38 -12.45 -3.52
CA GLU A 81 2.24 -13.62 -3.76
C GLU A 81 2.05 -14.19 -5.19
N ALA A 82 0.84 -14.08 -5.75
CA ALA A 82 0.57 -14.54 -7.11
C ALA A 82 1.06 -13.57 -8.21
N THR A 83 1.34 -12.30 -7.88
CA THR A 83 1.59 -11.24 -8.87
C THR A 83 2.95 -10.54 -8.72
N TYR A 84 3.64 -10.75 -7.60
CA TYR A 84 4.95 -10.15 -7.31
C TYR A 84 5.95 -11.22 -6.88
N GLU A 85 7.21 -10.99 -7.23
CA GLU A 85 8.37 -11.76 -6.77
C GLU A 85 9.37 -10.82 -6.09
N LEU A 86 10.10 -11.32 -5.09
CA LEU A 86 11.15 -10.56 -4.44
C LEU A 86 12.34 -10.42 -5.39
N VAL A 87 12.81 -9.19 -5.61
CA VAL A 87 13.90 -8.89 -6.55
C VAL A 87 15.16 -8.34 -5.89
N GLU A 88 15.10 -7.86 -4.65
CA GLU A 88 16.18 -7.23 -3.88
C GLU A 88 16.13 -7.60 -2.39
#